data_AF-A0A975MFT1-F1
#
_entry.id   AF-A0A975MFT1-F1
#
_cell.length_a   1.000
_cell.length_b   1.000
_cell.length_c   1.000
_cell.angle_alpha   90.00
_cell.angle_beta   90.00
_cell.angle_gamma   90.00
#
_symmetry.space_group_name_H-M   'P 1'
#
loop_
_entity.id
_entity.type
_entity.pdbx_description
1 polymer ?
#
loop_
_entity_poly.entity_id
_entity_poly.type
_entity_poly.pdbx_seq_one_letter_code
_entity_poly.pdbx_strand_id
1 'polypeptide(L)'
;MSVFASATPRRPRGTRTTRSTLVAAAAGALVAPMMLAGPAAAESADGVRVTLDELARSQGAPAASARTSRIPLAAAAAAMGSRISGNAVVGSGRSAASYLCTTQFPNRSANDVVGTRGNTEDVLELGAVTTNNRSNRINGNRAVTSRAAAADIELGGGAVVIEGLTSFSRVIDTPRGFQLRSKVDIAALEIAGQRIPINLGSGKQTLPVPGLGTLTFNDVRRVNRKNKGLVRTSALVADFADGTKVQLVRSKARFDRQPDGVFRGGAWGSEIDVAGILGSGKTALVPMPCAGTNGQLNTNDTVEAGLPGVLDAGVQESAVRTRTYRNGNGEGTAFNRVAEVSLGGGALEIAALESFALVVRAPGGKVVRKRSFSTIGSITAGGQTFEAPDPGQSLEIPGVATLTAGLVQEQRRGVKVVALQVELLDGQGATVDLGVSRVFARR
;
A
#
# COMPACT_ATOMS: atom_id res chain seq x y z
N MET A 1 36.65 -24.34 -47.44
CA MET A 1 36.10 -25.69 -47.19
C MET A 1 35.01 -25.55 -46.15
N SER A 2 33.79 -25.69 -46.62
CA SER A 2 32.54 -25.39 -45.93
C SER A 2 32.04 -26.62 -45.19
N VAL A 3 31.62 -26.47 -43.93
CA VAL A 3 30.68 -27.41 -43.28
C VAL A 3 29.67 -26.57 -42.49
N PHE A 4 28.51 -26.35 -43.13
CA PHE A 4 27.31 -25.83 -42.49
C PHE A 4 26.60 -26.99 -41.78
N ALA A 5 26.44 -26.91 -40.46
CA ALA A 5 25.56 -27.79 -39.70
C ALA A 5 24.21 -27.10 -39.52
N SER A 6 23.20 -27.66 -40.18
CA SER A 6 21.78 -27.29 -40.08
C SER A 6 21.22 -27.68 -38.71
N ALA A 7 20.73 -26.71 -37.96
CA ALA A 7 19.96 -26.93 -36.73
C ALA A 7 18.47 -26.71 -37.01
N THR A 8 17.71 -27.80 -36.98
CA THR A 8 16.25 -27.88 -37.09
C THR A 8 15.55 -27.14 -35.93
N PRO A 9 14.47 -26.37 -36.18
CA PRO A 9 13.73 -25.70 -35.11
C PRO A 9 12.85 -26.68 -34.31
N ARG A 10 12.98 -26.66 -32.98
CA ARG A 10 12.12 -27.38 -32.03
C ARG A 10 10.73 -26.73 -31.98
N ARG A 11 9.69 -27.56 -32.17
CA ARG A 11 8.27 -27.21 -32.00
C ARG A 11 7.96 -26.72 -30.56
N PRO A 12 7.07 -25.72 -30.39
CA PRO A 12 6.57 -25.33 -29.08
C PRO A 12 5.59 -26.39 -28.53
N ARG A 13 5.79 -26.76 -27.25
CA ARG A 13 4.89 -27.65 -26.49
C ARG A 13 3.64 -26.89 -26.08
N GLY A 14 2.49 -27.53 -26.29
CA GLY A 14 1.15 -26.98 -26.13
C GLY A 14 0.80 -26.53 -24.71
N THR A 15 0.09 -25.41 -24.67
CA THR A 15 -0.60 -24.82 -23.52
C THR A 15 -1.78 -25.69 -23.10
N ARG A 16 -1.76 -26.20 -21.85
CA ARG A 16 -2.91 -26.84 -21.21
C ARG A 16 -3.86 -25.77 -20.69
N THR A 17 -5.03 -25.70 -21.30
CA THR A 17 -6.22 -24.98 -20.85
C THR A 17 -6.86 -25.71 -19.67
N THR A 18 -6.74 -25.17 -18.46
CA THR A 18 -7.56 -25.58 -17.31
C THR A 18 -8.82 -24.72 -17.27
N ARG A 19 -9.96 -25.36 -17.59
CA ARG A 19 -11.32 -24.83 -17.39
C ARG A 19 -11.62 -24.79 -15.89
N SER A 20 -11.95 -23.60 -15.39
CA SER A 20 -12.49 -23.40 -14.04
C SER A 20 -14.00 -23.17 -14.16
N THR A 21 -14.78 -24.17 -13.80
CA THR A 21 -16.25 -24.11 -13.70
C THR A 21 -16.68 -23.24 -12.53
N LEU A 22 -17.46 -22.20 -12.83
CA LEU A 22 -18.27 -21.42 -11.89
C LEU A 22 -19.39 -22.28 -11.31
N VAL A 23 -19.52 -22.31 -9.98
CA VAL A 23 -20.72 -22.80 -9.29
C VAL A 23 -21.46 -21.59 -8.74
N ALA A 24 -22.62 -21.30 -9.34
CA ALA A 24 -23.59 -20.36 -8.84
C ALA A 24 -24.39 -21.01 -7.69
N ALA A 25 -24.54 -20.29 -6.57
CA ALA A 25 -25.49 -20.64 -5.52
C ALA A 25 -26.44 -19.45 -5.33
N ALA A 26 -27.67 -19.63 -5.82
CA ALA A 26 -28.83 -18.80 -5.55
C ALA A 26 -29.65 -19.41 -4.41
N ALA A 27 -30.18 -18.57 -3.52
CA ALA A 27 -31.36 -18.73 -2.66
C ALA A 27 -31.17 -17.79 -1.45
N GLY A 28 -32.16 -17.07 -0.94
CA GLY A 28 -33.59 -16.98 -1.20
C GLY A 28 -34.14 -15.98 -0.18
N ALA A 29 -35.11 -15.18 -0.61
CA ALA A 29 -35.79 -14.19 0.21
C ALA A 29 -36.67 -14.86 1.28
N LEU A 30 -36.81 -14.22 2.44
CA LEU A 30 -37.92 -14.48 3.38
C LEU A 30 -38.41 -13.17 3.98
N VAL A 31 -39.72 -13.04 3.97
CA VAL A 31 -40.54 -11.85 4.16
C VAL A 31 -41.33 -11.97 5.48
N ALA A 32 -41.41 -10.85 6.21
CA ALA A 32 -42.47 -10.42 7.16
C ALA A 32 -42.68 -11.16 8.51
N PRO A 33 -43.46 -10.60 9.49
CA PRO A 33 -44.17 -9.31 9.51
C PRO A 33 -43.92 -8.40 10.74
N MET A 34 -44.45 -7.17 10.59
CA MET A 34 -44.80 -6.17 11.60
C MET A 34 -45.71 -6.70 12.72
N MET A 35 -45.59 -6.15 13.93
CA MET A 35 -46.74 -5.82 14.77
C MET A 35 -46.52 -4.49 15.51
N LEU A 36 -47.51 -3.59 15.36
CA LEU A 36 -47.75 -2.40 16.17
C LEU A 36 -48.51 -2.78 17.46
N ALA A 37 -48.26 -2.07 18.56
CA ALA A 37 -49.31 -1.54 19.45
C ALA A 37 -48.68 -0.59 20.48
N GLY A 38 -49.27 0.61 20.64
CA GLY A 38 -48.96 1.59 21.67
C GLY A 38 -49.79 1.38 22.96
N PRO A 39 -50.36 2.45 23.55
CA PRO A 39 -49.75 3.21 24.66
C PRO A 39 -50.65 3.27 25.92
N ALA A 40 -50.10 3.68 27.07
CA ALA A 40 -50.84 4.26 28.21
C ALA A 40 -49.78 4.86 29.18
N ALA A 41 -49.73 6.17 29.42
CA ALA A 41 -50.61 7.01 30.24
C ALA A 41 -50.31 6.91 31.76
N ALA A 42 -50.24 8.10 32.37
CA ALA A 42 -49.75 8.42 33.70
C ALA A 42 -50.87 8.49 34.76
N GLU A 43 -50.52 8.34 36.05
CA GLU A 43 -51.17 8.95 37.22
C GLU A 43 -50.25 8.79 38.46
N SER A 44 -49.80 9.90 39.07
CA SER A 44 -50.25 10.48 40.36
C SER A 44 -49.85 9.63 41.59
N ALA A 45 -48.82 10.04 42.33
CA ALA A 45 -48.83 10.98 43.47
C ALA A 45 -49.39 10.36 44.75
N ASP A 46 -48.50 9.88 45.63
CA ASP A 46 -48.78 9.84 47.06
C ASP A 46 -47.51 10.07 47.88
N GLY A 47 -47.65 10.91 48.91
CA GLY A 47 -46.57 11.58 49.60
C GLY A 47 -45.84 10.70 50.61
N VAL A 48 -44.51 10.72 50.55
CA VAL A 48 -43.64 10.27 51.64
C VAL A 48 -42.67 11.39 51.97
N ARG A 49 -42.84 11.98 53.16
CA ARG A 49 -41.91 12.94 53.77
C ARG A 49 -40.64 12.18 54.17
N VAL A 50 -39.59 12.29 53.37
CA VAL A 50 -38.24 11.85 53.74
C VAL A 50 -37.51 13.05 54.36
N THR A 51 -37.06 12.87 55.60
CA THR A 51 -36.30 13.88 56.36
C THR A 51 -34.89 14.04 55.78
N LEU A 52 -34.36 15.26 55.83
CA LEU A 52 -33.06 15.64 55.26
C LEU A 52 -31.85 14.88 55.86
N ASP A 53 -32.04 14.17 56.98
CA ASP A 53 -30.99 13.36 57.61
C ASP A 53 -30.83 11.94 57.03
N GLU A 54 -31.81 11.44 56.27
CA GLU A 54 -31.73 10.13 55.60
C GLU A 54 -31.10 10.18 54.19
N LEU A 55 -30.98 11.36 53.58
CA LEU A 55 -30.26 11.56 52.32
C LEU A 55 -28.72 11.62 52.49
N ALA A 56 -28.22 11.67 53.73
CA ALA A 56 -26.79 11.81 54.03
C ALA A 56 -26.04 10.49 54.24
N ARG A 57 -26.68 9.31 54.10
CA ARG A 57 -26.04 8.00 54.38
C ARG A 57 -26.12 6.94 53.28
N SER A 58 -26.55 7.26 52.05
CA SER A 58 -26.62 6.27 50.95
C SER A 58 -25.83 6.61 49.68
N GLN A 59 -25.05 7.69 49.66
CA GLN A 59 -24.11 7.96 48.56
C GLN A 59 -22.71 7.48 48.93
N GLY A 60 -22.52 6.16 48.92
CA GLY A 60 -21.20 5.60 48.69
C GLY A 60 -20.68 6.18 47.39
N ALA A 61 -19.65 7.04 47.47
CA ALA A 61 -18.99 7.60 46.32
C ALA A 61 -18.70 6.45 45.34
N PRO A 62 -19.20 6.49 44.09
CA PRO A 62 -18.84 5.46 43.13
C PRO A 62 -17.32 5.52 43.04
N ALA A 63 -16.67 4.45 43.48
CA ALA A 63 -15.24 4.26 43.30
C ALA A 63 -14.98 4.59 41.84
N ALA A 64 -14.30 5.72 41.60
CA ALA A 64 -13.97 6.16 40.27
C ALA A 64 -13.17 5.01 39.68
N SER A 65 -13.84 4.19 38.87
CA SER A 65 -13.21 3.13 38.13
C SER A 65 -12.14 3.86 37.34
N ALA A 66 -10.89 3.69 37.79
CA ALA A 66 -9.74 4.18 37.09
C ALA A 66 -9.82 3.50 35.73
N ARG A 67 -10.43 4.20 34.76
CA ARG A 67 -10.31 3.90 33.35
C ARG A 67 -8.81 4.00 33.15
N THR A 68 -8.15 2.85 33.25
CA THR A 68 -6.77 2.67 32.84
C THR A 68 -6.81 3.18 31.42
N SER A 69 -6.33 4.40 31.22
CA SER A 69 -6.19 5.01 29.92
C SER A 69 -5.33 4.03 29.15
N ARG A 70 -5.96 3.13 28.39
CA ARG A 70 -5.26 2.12 27.63
C ARG A 70 -4.51 2.93 26.61
N ILE A 71 -3.22 3.12 26.87
CA ILE A 71 -2.31 3.84 25.99
C ILE A 71 -2.62 3.38 24.57
N PRO A 72 -3.01 4.30 23.66
CA PRO A 72 -3.47 3.90 22.34
C PRO A 72 -2.36 3.11 21.67
N LEU A 73 -2.68 1.87 21.30
CA LEU A 73 -1.77 0.98 20.60
C LEU A 73 -2.06 1.09 19.10
N ALA A 74 -1.07 1.53 18.33
CA ALA A 74 -1.14 1.49 16.88
C ALA A 74 -0.42 0.25 16.35
N ALA A 75 -1.11 -0.49 15.49
CA ALA A 75 -0.46 -1.42 14.58
C ALA A 75 0.01 -0.66 13.34
N ALA A 76 1.22 -0.98 12.90
CA ALA A 76 1.67 -0.64 11.57
C ALA A 76 2.31 -1.85 10.88
N ALA A 77 2.09 -1.95 9.58
CA ALA A 77 2.79 -2.89 8.73
C ALA A 77 3.18 -2.23 7.42
N ALA A 78 4.26 -2.69 6.81
CA ALA A 78 4.75 -2.20 5.54
C ALA A 78 5.39 -3.34 4.78
N ALA A 79 5.07 -3.50 3.50
CA ALA A 79 5.67 -4.47 2.62
C ALA A 79 6.07 -3.82 1.28
N MET A 80 7.07 -4.38 0.61
CA MET A 80 7.58 -3.93 -0.70
C MET A 80 8.18 -5.11 -1.46
N GLY A 81 8.17 -5.04 -2.79
CA GLY A 81 8.82 -6.00 -3.68
C GLY A 81 10.31 -5.75 -3.82
N SER A 82 10.70 -4.57 -4.27
CA SER A 82 12.09 -4.19 -4.50
C SER A 82 12.36 -2.75 -4.11
N ARG A 83 13.64 -2.42 -3.98
CA ARG A 83 14.18 -1.06 -3.90
C ARG A 83 15.64 -1.13 -4.33
N ILE A 84 16.04 -0.29 -5.28
CA ILE A 84 17.42 -0.13 -5.74
C ILE A 84 17.97 1.17 -5.15
N SER A 85 19.21 1.17 -4.68
CA SER A 85 19.88 2.37 -4.18
C SER A 85 21.39 2.20 -4.27
N GLY A 86 22.15 3.23 -4.62
CA GLY A 86 23.61 3.14 -4.70
C GLY A 86 24.21 4.30 -5.48
N ASN A 87 25.51 4.22 -5.75
CA ASN A 87 26.26 5.28 -6.41
C ASN A 87 26.15 5.25 -7.94
N ALA A 88 25.88 4.07 -8.53
CA ALA A 88 25.90 3.86 -9.99
C ALA A 88 24.51 3.95 -10.65
N VAL A 89 23.42 3.97 -9.87
CA VAL A 89 22.04 3.98 -10.38
C VAL A 89 21.25 5.06 -9.64
N VAL A 90 20.42 5.81 -10.37
CA VAL A 90 19.39 6.66 -9.75
C VAL A 90 18.53 5.74 -8.90
N GLY A 91 18.55 5.93 -7.57
CA GLY A 91 17.84 5.05 -6.64
C GLY A 91 16.39 4.89 -7.08
N SER A 92 15.87 3.66 -7.02
CA SER A 92 14.46 3.41 -7.25
C SER A 92 13.73 3.47 -5.91
N GLY A 93 12.50 3.98 -5.92
CA GLY A 93 11.58 3.73 -4.82
C GLY A 93 11.11 2.28 -4.80
N ARG A 94 10.08 2.06 -3.98
CA ARG A 94 9.58 0.74 -3.61
C ARG A 94 8.52 0.23 -4.57
N SER A 95 8.74 -0.93 -5.19
CA SER A 95 7.70 -1.62 -5.97
C SER A 95 6.64 -2.27 -5.08
N ALA A 96 5.42 -2.32 -5.60
CA ALA A 96 4.22 -2.87 -4.94
C ALA A 96 4.11 -2.50 -3.45
N ALA A 97 4.49 -1.27 -3.08
CA ALA A 97 4.57 -0.91 -1.69
C ALA A 97 3.17 -0.90 -1.06
N SER A 98 2.96 -1.66 0.02
CA SER A 98 1.74 -1.56 0.83
C SER A 98 2.07 -1.09 2.23
N TYR A 99 1.12 -0.40 2.84
CA TYR A 99 1.28 0.11 4.19
C TYR A 99 -0.04 0.16 4.95
N LEU A 100 0.00 -0.43 6.13
CA LEU A 100 -1.08 -0.40 7.09
C LEU A 100 -0.67 0.45 8.28
N CYS A 101 -1.56 1.35 8.69
CA CYS A 101 -1.47 2.03 9.97
C CYS A 101 -2.87 2.16 10.58
N THR A 102 -3.07 1.57 11.75
CA THR A 102 -4.41 1.47 12.33
C THR A 102 -4.38 1.30 13.85
N THR A 103 -5.35 1.88 14.52
CA THR A 103 -5.75 1.53 15.91
C THR A 103 -6.97 0.61 15.94
N GLN A 104 -7.61 0.42 14.78
CA GLN A 104 -8.79 -0.41 14.57
C GLN A 104 -8.39 -1.82 14.09
N PHE A 105 -9.09 -2.83 14.60
CA PHE A 105 -8.89 -4.25 14.31
C PHE A 105 -10.26 -4.88 14.05
N PRO A 106 -10.47 -5.63 12.96
CA PRO A 106 -9.51 -5.93 11.89
C PRO A 106 -9.34 -4.76 10.89
N ASN A 107 -8.22 -4.77 10.15
CA ASN A 107 -7.97 -3.86 9.02
C ASN A 107 -6.98 -4.52 8.03
N ARG A 108 -6.99 -4.11 6.77
CA ARG A 108 -6.14 -4.68 5.70
C ARG A 108 -5.66 -3.59 4.75
N SER A 109 -4.43 -3.74 4.25
CA SER A 109 -3.88 -3.01 3.11
C SER A 109 -3.06 -3.99 2.28
N ALA A 110 -3.39 -4.12 1.00
CA ALA A 110 -2.64 -4.93 0.05
C ALA A 110 -2.29 -4.09 -1.18
N ASN A 111 -1.28 -4.53 -1.91
CA ASN A 111 -0.83 -3.94 -3.16
C ASN A 111 -0.21 -5.06 -4.00
N ASP A 112 -0.73 -5.26 -5.20
CA ASP A 112 -0.30 -6.28 -6.14
C ASP A 112 0.06 -5.58 -7.46
N VAL A 113 1.23 -5.86 -8.00
CA VAL A 113 1.74 -5.30 -9.27
C VAL A 113 2.24 -6.45 -10.13
N VAL A 114 1.89 -6.44 -11.41
CA VAL A 114 2.29 -7.46 -12.38
C VAL A 114 3.46 -6.91 -13.19
N GLY A 115 4.67 -7.35 -12.87
CA GLY A 115 5.89 -6.89 -13.53
C GLY A 115 6.39 -5.56 -12.96
N THR A 116 7.66 -5.51 -12.59
CA THR A 116 8.36 -4.22 -12.43
C THR A 116 9.75 -4.36 -13.01
N ARG A 117 10.09 -3.50 -13.97
CA ARG A 117 11.46 -3.36 -14.44
C ARG A 117 12.19 -2.38 -13.51
N GLY A 118 13.31 -2.83 -12.96
CA GLY A 118 14.23 -1.96 -12.25
C GLY A 118 14.78 -0.90 -13.19
N ASN A 119 15.35 0.16 -12.63
CA ASN A 119 15.78 1.39 -13.32
C ASN A 119 16.90 1.22 -14.37
N THR A 120 17.23 -0.01 -14.73
CA THR A 120 18.19 -0.48 -15.73
C THR A 120 17.80 -1.94 -15.97
N GLU A 121 17.39 -2.30 -17.19
CA GLU A 121 17.02 -3.69 -17.56
C GLU A 121 18.12 -4.70 -17.13
N ASP A 122 19.36 -4.25 -17.02
CA ASP A 122 20.51 -5.08 -16.61
C ASP A 122 20.63 -5.37 -15.10
N VAL A 123 20.00 -4.60 -14.20
CA VAL A 123 20.23 -4.76 -12.73
C VAL A 123 19.19 -5.62 -12.05
N LEU A 124 17.91 -5.40 -12.36
CA LEU A 124 16.80 -6.11 -11.71
C LEU A 124 15.59 -6.20 -12.65
N GLU A 125 15.14 -7.41 -12.89
CA GLU A 125 13.80 -7.70 -13.41
C GLU A 125 12.98 -8.45 -12.36
N LEU A 126 11.69 -8.13 -12.31
CA LEU A 126 10.74 -8.81 -11.45
C LEU A 126 9.47 -9.11 -12.24
N GLY A 127 8.98 -10.34 -12.13
CA GLY A 127 7.62 -10.70 -12.50
C GLY A 127 6.58 -10.16 -11.52
N ALA A 128 5.62 -11.00 -11.15
CA ALA A 128 4.53 -10.58 -10.27
C ALA A 128 5.02 -10.32 -8.83
N VAL A 129 4.64 -9.16 -8.28
CA VAL A 129 4.92 -8.77 -6.89
C VAL A 129 3.61 -8.60 -6.14
N THR A 130 3.47 -9.28 -5.02
CA THR A 130 2.29 -9.16 -4.15
C THR A 130 2.68 -8.77 -2.74
N THR A 131 1.91 -7.88 -2.14
CA THR A 131 2.13 -7.46 -0.75
C THR A 131 0.82 -7.37 0.02
N ASN A 132 0.83 -7.84 1.26
CA ASN A 132 -0.37 -7.92 2.09
C ASN A 132 -0.05 -7.64 3.55
N ASN A 133 -0.64 -6.56 4.04
CA ASN A 133 -0.59 -6.15 5.43
C ASN A 133 -1.98 -6.31 6.05
N ARG A 134 -2.03 -6.97 7.22
CA ARG A 134 -3.29 -7.21 7.92
C ARG A 134 -3.11 -6.97 9.41
N SER A 135 -4.09 -6.32 10.02
CA SER A 135 -4.29 -6.33 11.46
C SER A 135 -5.54 -7.14 11.79
N ASN A 136 -5.45 -7.99 12.81
CA ASN A 136 -6.54 -8.85 13.26
C ASN A 136 -6.37 -9.21 14.74
N ARG A 137 -7.30 -10.03 15.26
CA ARG A 137 -7.13 -10.67 16.56
C ARG A 137 -6.82 -12.15 16.35
N ILE A 138 -5.86 -12.68 17.10
CA ILE A 138 -5.48 -14.10 17.12
C ILE A 138 -5.58 -14.55 18.57
N ASN A 139 -6.50 -15.47 18.87
CA ASN A 139 -6.76 -15.95 20.23
C ASN A 139 -6.99 -14.78 21.22
N GLY A 140 -7.82 -13.81 20.82
CA GLY A 140 -8.10 -12.59 21.60
C GLY A 140 -7.01 -11.50 21.54
N ASN A 141 -5.77 -11.86 21.24
CA ASN A 141 -4.62 -10.95 21.19
C ASN A 141 -4.59 -10.14 19.89
N ARG A 142 -4.13 -8.88 19.95
CA ARG A 142 -3.98 -8.05 18.75
C ARG A 142 -2.76 -8.51 17.96
N ALA A 143 -2.92 -8.70 16.66
CA ALA A 143 -1.85 -9.10 15.78
C ALA A 143 -1.77 -8.17 14.56
N VAL A 144 -0.55 -7.96 14.10
CA VAL A 144 -0.27 -7.29 12.83
C VAL A 144 0.70 -8.15 12.04
N THR A 145 0.34 -8.42 10.80
CA THR A 145 1.05 -9.28 9.86
C THR A 145 1.38 -8.48 8.61
N SER A 146 2.57 -8.71 8.07
CA SER A 146 3.05 -8.17 6.81
C SER A 146 3.65 -9.31 6.01
N ARG A 147 3.25 -9.42 4.74
CA ARG A 147 3.76 -10.40 3.78
C ARG A 147 4.14 -9.67 2.50
N ALA A 148 5.25 -10.08 1.90
CA ALA A 148 5.64 -9.72 0.54
C ALA A 148 6.00 -11.02 -0.20
N ALA A 149 5.74 -11.06 -1.49
CA ALA A 149 6.20 -12.10 -2.39
C ALA A 149 6.55 -11.49 -3.75
N ALA A 150 7.55 -12.05 -4.41
CA ALA A 150 7.86 -11.78 -5.81
C ALA A 150 8.15 -13.11 -6.52
N ALA A 151 7.79 -13.18 -7.79
CA ALA A 151 8.08 -14.27 -8.70
C ALA A 151 9.01 -13.77 -9.83
N ASP A 152 9.69 -14.71 -10.48
CA ASP A 152 10.49 -14.46 -11.70
C ASP A 152 11.45 -13.28 -11.51
N ILE A 153 12.36 -13.42 -10.55
CA ILE A 153 13.33 -12.39 -10.20
C ILE A 153 14.62 -12.67 -10.96
N GLU A 154 15.12 -11.68 -11.67
CA GLU A 154 16.42 -11.73 -12.31
C GLU A 154 17.30 -10.58 -11.83
N LEU A 155 18.57 -10.85 -11.52
CA LEU A 155 19.56 -9.85 -11.12
C LEU A 155 20.79 -9.94 -12.02
N GLY A 156 21.32 -8.76 -12.41
CA GLY A 156 22.56 -8.67 -13.17
C GLY A 156 22.46 -9.35 -14.54
N GLY A 157 21.40 -9.05 -15.31
CA GLY A 157 21.17 -9.62 -16.64
C GLY A 157 21.02 -11.15 -16.64
N GLY A 158 20.30 -11.70 -15.65
CA GLY A 158 20.07 -13.14 -15.52
C GLY A 158 21.20 -13.92 -14.83
N ALA A 159 22.25 -13.25 -14.33
CA ALA A 159 23.31 -13.90 -13.56
C ALA A 159 22.79 -14.62 -12.31
N VAL A 160 21.70 -14.10 -11.72
CA VAL A 160 20.97 -14.75 -10.63
C VAL A 160 19.49 -14.77 -10.96
N VAL A 161 18.88 -15.96 -10.94
CA VAL A 161 17.45 -16.15 -11.18
C VAL A 161 16.80 -16.78 -9.95
N ILE A 162 15.67 -16.21 -9.50
CA ILE A 162 14.88 -16.73 -8.38
C ILE A 162 13.43 -16.86 -8.82
N GLU A 163 12.93 -18.10 -8.91
CA GLU A 163 11.55 -18.38 -9.34
C GLU A 163 10.50 -17.78 -8.38
N GLY A 164 10.82 -17.73 -7.09
CA GLY A 164 9.89 -17.22 -6.09
C GLY A 164 10.57 -16.92 -4.77
N LEU A 165 10.23 -15.76 -4.21
CA LEU A 165 10.78 -15.27 -2.95
C LEU A 165 9.65 -14.72 -2.10
N THR A 166 9.58 -15.14 -0.83
CA THR A 166 8.56 -14.61 0.09
C THR A 166 9.17 -14.15 1.40
N SER A 167 8.60 -13.09 1.98
CA SER A 167 8.93 -12.63 3.32
C SER A 167 7.67 -12.49 4.17
N PHE A 168 7.79 -12.86 5.44
CA PHE A 168 6.72 -12.79 6.41
C PHE A 168 7.22 -12.16 7.70
N SER A 169 6.42 -11.27 8.27
CA SER A 169 6.67 -10.56 9.51
C SER A 169 5.38 -10.45 10.31
N ARG A 170 5.37 -10.89 11.57
CA ARG A 170 4.21 -10.78 12.45
C ARG A 170 4.61 -10.34 13.85
N VAL A 171 3.85 -9.41 14.41
CA VAL A 171 3.90 -9.06 15.83
C VAL A 171 2.55 -9.36 16.46
N ILE A 172 2.55 -10.01 17.61
CA ILE A 172 1.36 -10.26 18.43
C ILE A 172 1.55 -9.57 19.77
N ASP A 173 0.62 -8.69 20.14
CA ASP A 173 0.55 -8.03 21.44
C ASP A 173 -0.18 -8.94 22.43
N THR A 174 0.56 -9.50 23.38
CA THR A 174 0.06 -10.40 24.42
C THR A 174 0.17 -9.74 25.80
N PRO A 175 -0.52 -10.26 26.83
CA PRO A 175 -0.37 -9.75 28.20
C PRO A 175 1.08 -9.76 28.71
N ARG A 176 1.91 -10.69 28.22
CA ARG A 176 3.33 -10.84 28.60
C ARG A 176 4.29 -9.99 27.74
N GLY A 177 3.78 -9.21 26.79
CA GLY A 177 4.57 -8.41 25.86
C GLY A 177 4.39 -8.84 24.40
N PHE A 178 5.35 -8.49 23.55
CA PHE A 178 5.25 -8.76 22.11
C PHE A 178 5.88 -10.10 21.74
N GLN A 179 5.14 -10.91 20.98
CA GLN A 179 5.69 -12.07 20.28
C GLN A 179 6.02 -11.68 18.84
N LEU A 180 7.27 -11.92 18.43
CA LEU A 180 7.81 -11.56 17.12
C LEU A 180 8.04 -12.83 16.29
N ARG A 181 7.47 -12.89 15.10
CA ARG A 181 7.67 -14.00 14.15
C ARG A 181 8.13 -13.47 12.80
N SER A 182 9.05 -14.18 12.18
CA SER A 182 9.50 -13.94 10.80
C SER A 182 9.68 -15.26 10.08
N LYS A 183 9.48 -15.25 8.76
CA LYS A 183 9.78 -16.39 7.88
C LYS A 183 10.20 -15.85 6.51
N VAL A 184 11.14 -16.54 5.86
CA VAL A 184 11.51 -16.34 4.46
C VAL A 184 11.45 -17.70 3.78
N ASP A 185 10.90 -17.74 2.58
CA ASP A 185 10.87 -18.94 1.74
C ASP A 185 11.40 -18.58 0.34
N ILE A 186 12.22 -19.46 -0.25
CA ILE A 186 12.72 -19.38 -1.63
C ILE A 186 12.23 -20.62 -2.36
N ALA A 187 11.66 -20.46 -3.56
CA ALA A 187 11.21 -21.56 -4.39
C ALA A 187 12.37 -22.27 -5.10
N ALA A 188 13.18 -21.51 -5.85
CA ALA A 188 14.40 -21.97 -6.48
C ALA A 188 15.39 -20.81 -6.60
N LEU A 189 16.68 -21.12 -6.59
CA LEU A 189 17.76 -20.17 -6.87
C LEU A 189 18.67 -20.79 -7.92
N GLU A 190 19.00 -20.00 -8.93
CA GLU A 190 19.98 -20.31 -9.95
C GLU A 190 21.01 -19.19 -10.01
N ILE A 191 22.28 -19.58 -10.12
CA ILE A 191 23.40 -18.64 -10.28
C ILE A 191 24.22 -19.13 -11.48
N ALA A 192 24.37 -18.27 -12.49
CA ALA A 192 25.12 -18.57 -13.71
C ALA A 192 24.74 -19.93 -14.35
N GLY A 193 23.44 -20.23 -14.46
CA GLY A 193 22.96 -21.48 -15.05
C GLY A 193 22.87 -22.68 -14.09
N GLN A 194 23.38 -22.55 -12.86
CA GLN A 194 23.46 -23.66 -11.90
C GLN A 194 22.46 -23.47 -10.76
N ARG A 195 21.57 -24.46 -10.58
CA ARG A 195 20.64 -24.49 -9.46
C ARG A 195 21.39 -24.70 -8.14
N ILE A 196 21.24 -23.75 -7.23
CA ILE A 196 21.85 -23.78 -5.90
C ILE A 196 20.79 -24.21 -4.88
N PRO A 197 20.94 -25.38 -4.23
CA PRO A 197 20.05 -25.77 -3.15
C PRO A 197 20.28 -24.85 -1.95
N ILE A 198 19.35 -23.92 -1.71
CA ILE A 198 19.35 -23.12 -0.49
C ILE A 198 18.45 -23.75 0.56
N ASN A 199 19.04 -24.12 1.69
CA ASN A 199 18.29 -24.33 2.92
C ASN A 199 18.39 -23.05 3.77
N LEU A 200 17.37 -22.19 3.64
CA LEU A 200 17.24 -21.03 4.51
C LEU A 200 16.86 -21.52 5.92
N GLY A 201 17.88 -21.79 6.74
CA GLY A 201 17.69 -21.94 8.17
C GLY A 201 17.12 -20.66 8.80
N SER A 202 17.02 -20.63 10.12
CA SER A 202 16.51 -19.46 10.84
C SER A 202 17.46 -18.24 10.83
N GLY A 203 18.70 -18.42 10.34
CA GLY A 203 19.77 -17.42 10.35
C GLY A 203 19.93 -16.65 9.04
N LYS A 204 20.64 -15.52 9.13
CA LYS A 204 21.12 -14.74 7.98
C LYS A 204 22.16 -15.56 7.22
N GLN A 205 22.06 -15.64 5.90
CA GLN A 205 23.03 -16.32 5.04
C GLN A 205 23.58 -15.33 4.02
N THR A 206 24.86 -15.43 3.72
CA THR A 206 25.54 -14.55 2.78
C THR A 206 26.29 -15.41 1.76
N LEU A 207 26.10 -15.12 0.49
CA LEU A 207 26.64 -15.86 -0.65
C LEU A 207 27.33 -14.87 -1.61
N PRO A 208 28.67 -14.91 -1.73
CA PRO A 208 29.37 -14.15 -2.75
C PRO A 208 29.07 -14.75 -4.13
N VAL A 209 28.84 -13.89 -5.12
CA VAL A 209 28.58 -14.24 -6.51
C VAL A 209 29.64 -13.55 -7.37
N PRO A 210 30.56 -14.32 -8.00
CA PRO A 210 31.58 -13.75 -8.88
C PRO A 210 30.98 -12.86 -9.97
N GLY A 211 31.55 -11.68 -10.17
CA GLY A 211 31.08 -10.71 -11.17
C GLY A 211 29.84 -9.90 -10.79
N LEU A 212 29.08 -10.30 -9.76
CA LEU A 212 27.90 -9.56 -9.29
C LEU A 212 28.17 -8.82 -7.98
N GLY A 213 28.61 -9.54 -6.94
CA GLY A 213 28.76 -9.01 -5.59
C GLY A 213 28.34 -10.00 -4.52
N THR A 214 27.57 -9.56 -3.53
CA THR A 214 27.17 -10.37 -2.37
C THR A 214 25.65 -10.44 -2.24
N LEU A 215 25.10 -11.65 -2.18
CA LEU A 215 23.70 -11.90 -1.86
C LEU A 215 23.55 -12.21 -0.38
N THR A 216 22.65 -11.51 0.30
CA THR A 216 22.32 -11.72 1.71
C THR A 216 20.86 -12.14 1.84
N PHE A 217 20.62 -13.36 2.30
CA PHE A 217 19.29 -13.90 2.53
C PHE A 217 18.89 -13.83 4.00
N ASN A 218 17.58 -13.74 4.24
CA ASN A 218 16.97 -13.80 5.57
C ASN A 218 17.53 -12.73 6.55
N ASP A 219 17.63 -11.47 6.10
CA ASP A 219 18.01 -10.34 6.95
C ASP A 219 16.83 -9.94 7.86
N VAL A 220 16.89 -10.38 9.12
CA VAL A 220 15.84 -10.14 10.11
C VAL A 220 16.31 -9.20 11.22
N ARG A 221 15.58 -8.10 11.41
CA ARG A 221 15.72 -7.21 12.56
C ARG A 221 14.52 -7.34 13.49
N ARG A 222 14.78 -7.62 14.77
CA ARG A 222 13.76 -7.70 15.83
C ARG A 222 14.02 -6.64 16.89
N VAL A 223 12.96 -6.00 17.37
CA VAL A 223 12.99 -5.11 18.54
C VAL A 223 11.82 -5.48 19.43
N ASN A 224 12.12 -5.90 20.66
CA ASN A 224 11.12 -6.20 21.67
C ASN A 224 11.36 -5.35 22.91
N ARG A 225 10.58 -4.28 23.07
CA ARG A 225 10.61 -3.38 24.22
C ARG A 225 9.20 -3.23 24.77
N LYS A 226 9.08 -2.81 26.03
CA LYS A 226 7.78 -2.60 26.71
C LYS A 226 6.76 -1.81 25.88
N ASN A 227 7.22 -0.80 25.12
CA ASN A 227 6.35 0.07 24.33
C ASN A 227 6.44 -0.15 22.81
N LYS A 228 7.24 -1.12 22.36
CA LYS A 228 7.50 -1.33 20.94
C LYS A 228 7.85 -2.79 20.61
N GLY A 229 7.01 -3.41 19.79
CA GLY A 229 7.31 -4.68 19.15
C GLY A 229 7.54 -4.43 17.67
N LEU A 230 8.67 -4.83 17.11
CA LEU A 230 8.96 -4.67 15.68
C LEU A 230 9.69 -5.91 15.17
N VAL A 231 9.25 -6.39 14.02
CA VAL A 231 9.98 -7.33 13.20
C VAL A 231 10.04 -6.79 11.76
N ARG A 232 11.24 -6.75 11.21
CA ARG A 232 11.50 -6.41 9.81
C ARG A 232 12.29 -7.56 9.22
N THR A 233 11.84 -8.04 8.08
CA THR A 233 12.47 -9.14 7.35
C THR A 233 12.66 -8.68 5.91
N SER A 234 13.90 -8.75 5.43
CA SER A 234 14.23 -8.68 4.01
C SER A 234 14.58 -10.09 3.56
N ALA A 235 13.91 -10.59 2.53
CA ALA A 235 14.19 -11.94 2.05
C ALA A 235 15.54 -12.02 1.36
N LEU A 236 15.89 -11.01 0.56
CA LEU A 236 17.18 -10.89 -0.11
C LEU A 236 17.65 -9.42 -0.11
N VAL A 237 18.94 -9.21 0.10
CA VAL A 237 19.66 -7.95 -0.17
C VAL A 237 20.85 -8.32 -1.06
N ALA A 238 20.90 -7.79 -2.27
CA ALA A 238 22.05 -7.91 -3.15
C ALA A 238 22.89 -6.62 -3.07
N ASP A 239 24.14 -6.77 -2.67
CA ASP A 239 25.14 -5.70 -2.67
C ASP A 239 26.08 -5.94 -3.85
N PHE A 240 25.95 -5.15 -4.91
CA PHE A 240 26.76 -5.25 -6.12
C PHE A 240 28.13 -4.58 -5.95
N ALA A 241 29.10 -5.02 -6.75
CA ALA A 241 30.49 -4.53 -6.67
C ALA A 241 30.64 -3.03 -7.00
N ASP A 242 29.74 -2.48 -7.81
CA ASP A 242 29.66 -1.05 -8.18
C ASP A 242 29.05 -0.17 -7.06
N GLY A 243 28.67 -0.77 -5.92
CA GLY A 243 28.01 -0.09 -4.81
C GLY A 243 26.48 0.00 -4.93
N THR A 244 25.89 -0.61 -5.97
CA THR A 244 24.45 -0.74 -6.12
C THR A 244 23.90 -1.74 -5.10
N LYS A 245 22.84 -1.37 -4.39
CA LYS A 245 22.16 -2.21 -3.40
C LYS A 245 20.72 -2.45 -3.84
N VAL A 246 20.35 -3.71 -3.99
CA VAL A 246 18.99 -4.13 -4.33
C VAL A 246 18.39 -4.87 -3.13
N GLN A 247 17.36 -4.29 -2.53
CA GLN A 247 16.62 -4.92 -1.44
C GLN A 247 15.34 -5.54 -1.97
N LEU A 248 15.22 -6.87 -1.86
CA LEU A 248 14.12 -7.65 -2.38
C LEU A 248 13.25 -8.27 -1.27
N VAL A 249 11.96 -8.30 -1.57
CA VAL A 249 10.84 -8.87 -0.84
C VAL A 249 10.97 -8.63 0.65
N ARG A 250 10.51 -7.44 1.06
CA ARG A 250 10.66 -6.98 2.43
C ARG A 250 9.30 -6.82 3.08
N SER A 251 9.17 -7.36 4.28
CA SER A 251 8.01 -7.20 5.16
C SER A 251 8.41 -6.57 6.49
N LYS A 252 7.52 -5.77 7.06
CA LYS A 252 7.71 -5.13 8.37
C LYS A 252 6.39 -5.12 9.10
N ALA A 253 6.39 -5.59 10.34
CA ALA A 253 5.27 -5.53 11.26
C ALA A 253 5.72 -4.83 12.55
N ARG A 254 4.91 -3.92 13.08
CA ARG A 254 5.20 -3.23 14.32
C ARG A 254 3.95 -2.87 15.12
N PHE A 255 4.15 -2.78 16.42
CA PHE A 255 3.26 -2.14 17.37
C PHE A 255 4.02 -1.02 18.07
N ASP A 256 3.37 0.13 18.18
CA ASP A 256 3.86 1.24 19.00
C ASP A 256 2.75 1.67 19.96
N ARG A 257 3.11 1.80 21.23
CA ARG A 257 2.28 2.44 22.26
C ARG A 257 2.54 3.95 22.14
N GLN A 258 1.50 4.75 21.88
CA GLN A 258 1.55 6.21 21.57
C GLN A 258 1.88 6.55 20.09
N PRO A 259 0.91 6.48 19.17
CA PRO A 259 1.06 7.07 17.84
C PRO A 259 0.86 8.59 17.88
N ASP A 260 1.90 9.38 17.61
CA ASP A 260 1.81 10.85 17.57
C ASP A 260 1.22 11.42 16.26
N GLY A 261 1.00 10.57 15.25
CA GLY A 261 0.53 11.00 13.94
C GLY A 261 -0.96 11.29 13.93
N VAL A 262 -1.32 12.55 13.63
CA VAL A 262 -2.71 13.03 13.56
C VAL A 262 -3.31 12.93 12.16
N PHE A 263 -2.54 12.53 11.14
CA PHE A 263 -3.01 12.37 9.75
C PHE A 263 -2.88 10.92 9.24
N ARG A 264 -3.69 10.60 8.23
CA ARG A 264 -3.67 9.36 7.44
C ARG A 264 -3.88 9.71 5.97
N GLY A 265 -3.55 8.78 5.08
CA GLY A 265 -3.62 8.99 3.64
C GLY A 265 -2.29 8.62 3.00
N GLY A 266 -2.00 9.22 1.85
CA GLY A 266 -0.80 8.94 1.07
C GLY A 266 -0.82 9.66 -0.27
N ALA A 267 0.26 9.49 -1.03
CA ALA A 267 0.36 9.88 -2.43
C ALA A 267 0.81 8.68 -3.26
N TRP A 268 0.32 8.56 -4.50
CA TRP A 268 0.70 7.50 -5.44
C TRP A 268 0.45 7.96 -6.88
N GLY A 269 1.18 7.37 -7.84
CA GLY A 269 1.14 7.79 -9.24
C GLY A 269 -0.03 7.22 -10.04
N SER A 270 -0.36 5.94 -9.85
CA SER A 270 -1.47 5.29 -10.55
C SER A 270 -2.10 4.19 -9.69
N GLU A 271 -3.38 3.92 -9.93
CA GLU A 271 -4.15 2.80 -9.40
C GLU A 271 -5.23 2.44 -10.42
N ILE A 272 -5.33 1.17 -10.80
CA ILE A 272 -6.39 0.65 -11.69
C ILE A 272 -7.39 -0.12 -10.84
N ASP A 273 -8.68 0.11 -11.08
CA ASP A 273 -9.78 -0.67 -10.55
C ASP A 273 -10.72 -1.08 -11.69
N VAL A 274 -10.78 -2.38 -11.99
CA VAL A 274 -11.67 -2.99 -12.97
C VAL A 274 -12.88 -3.55 -12.22
N ALA A 275 -13.91 -2.71 -12.11
CA ALA A 275 -15.20 -3.07 -11.51
C ALA A 275 -15.12 -3.77 -10.13
N GLY A 276 -14.07 -3.50 -9.33
CA GLY A 276 -13.83 -4.14 -8.03
C GLY A 276 -13.42 -5.62 -8.10
N ILE A 277 -13.19 -6.17 -9.30
CA ILE A 277 -12.84 -7.58 -9.53
C ILE A 277 -11.33 -7.74 -9.67
N LEU A 278 -10.69 -6.85 -10.44
CA LEU A 278 -9.25 -6.88 -10.71
C LEU A 278 -8.71 -5.46 -10.56
N GLY A 279 -7.66 -5.27 -9.76
CA GLY A 279 -7.05 -3.95 -9.58
C GLY A 279 -5.54 -4.02 -9.63
N SER A 280 -4.91 -2.97 -10.19
CA SER A 280 -3.49 -2.75 -10.00
C SER A 280 -3.30 -2.04 -8.66
N GLY A 281 -2.31 -2.45 -7.90
CA GLY A 281 -1.99 -1.74 -6.68
C GLY A 281 -1.20 -0.46 -6.95
N LYS A 282 -1.13 0.39 -5.93
CA LYS A 282 -0.65 1.78 -6.04
C LYS A 282 0.83 1.86 -6.43
N THR A 283 1.14 2.56 -7.51
CA THR A 283 2.52 2.82 -7.95
C THR A 283 3.14 4.00 -7.21
N ALA A 284 4.46 3.96 -7.00
CA ALA A 284 5.20 4.97 -6.22
C ALA A 284 4.62 5.30 -4.82
N LEU A 285 3.86 4.39 -4.18
CA LEU A 285 3.11 4.71 -2.96
C LEU A 285 3.97 5.29 -1.81
N VAL A 286 3.62 6.51 -1.38
CA VAL A 286 4.04 7.06 -0.09
C VAL A 286 2.86 7.16 0.86
N PRO A 287 2.80 6.30 1.88
CA PRO A 287 1.75 6.36 2.89
C PRO A 287 2.11 7.32 4.03
N MET A 288 1.11 7.95 4.63
CA MET A 288 1.32 8.73 5.85
C MET A 288 1.58 7.83 7.06
N PRO A 289 2.74 7.98 7.74
CA PRO A 289 3.13 7.07 8.83
C PRO A 289 2.28 7.24 10.11
N CYS A 290 2.29 6.21 10.97
CA CYS A 290 1.51 6.25 12.21
C CYS A 290 1.94 7.34 13.19
N ALA A 291 3.25 7.60 13.26
CA ALA A 291 3.83 8.59 14.17
C ALA A 291 3.90 9.99 13.55
N GLY A 292 3.44 10.15 12.30
CA GLY A 292 3.78 11.32 11.50
C GLY A 292 5.23 11.28 11.01
N THR A 293 5.64 12.33 10.29
CA THR A 293 6.99 12.50 9.75
C THR A 293 7.78 13.56 10.50
N ASN A 294 7.20 14.16 11.55
CA ASN A 294 7.80 15.28 12.29
C ASN A 294 8.23 16.45 11.39
N GLY A 295 7.50 16.68 10.30
CA GLY A 295 7.83 17.71 9.30
C GLY A 295 8.86 17.30 8.25
N GLN A 296 9.45 16.10 8.34
CA GLN A 296 10.33 15.57 7.29
C GLN A 296 9.50 15.16 6.08
N LEU A 297 10.06 15.36 4.89
CA LEU A 297 9.46 14.88 3.65
C LEU A 297 9.82 13.41 3.47
N ASN A 298 8.79 12.57 3.32
CA ASN A 298 8.97 11.19 2.90
C ASN A 298 8.66 11.14 1.41
N THR A 299 9.63 10.76 0.59
CA THR A 299 9.46 10.59 -0.86
C THR A 299 9.53 9.11 -1.25
N ASN A 300 8.95 8.80 -2.40
CA ASN A 300 9.17 7.55 -3.12
C ASN A 300 8.97 7.84 -4.60
N ASP A 301 9.96 7.44 -5.38
CA ASP A 301 10.02 7.60 -6.82
C ASP A 301 9.94 6.22 -7.50
N THR A 302 9.54 6.13 -8.76
CA THR A 302 9.73 4.93 -9.59
C THR A 302 9.92 5.39 -11.01
N VAL A 303 10.80 4.76 -11.78
CA VAL A 303 11.08 5.21 -13.15
C VAL A 303 10.13 4.60 -14.16
N GLU A 304 9.67 3.38 -13.90
CA GLU A 304 8.66 2.71 -14.70
C GLU A 304 7.83 1.82 -13.77
N ALA A 305 6.53 1.79 -14.00
CA ALA A 305 5.64 0.82 -13.39
C ALA A 305 4.44 0.64 -14.31
N GLY A 306 4.16 -0.60 -14.71
CA GLY A 306 3.13 -0.86 -15.70
C GLY A 306 2.53 -2.25 -15.60
N LEU A 307 1.37 -2.40 -16.23
CA LEU A 307 0.80 -3.67 -16.63
C LEU A 307 1.07 -3.82 -18.13
N PRO A 308 1.87 -4.80 -18.58
CA PRO A 308 2.20 -4.97 -19.99
C PRO A 308 0.95 -4.97 -20.87
N GLY A 309 0.93 -4.08 -21.88
CA GLY A 309 -0.18 -3.94 -22.83
C GLY A 309 -1.40 -3.17 -22.33
N VAL A 310 -1.42 -2.73 -21.06
CA VAL A 310 -2.57 -2.02 -20.46
C VAL A 310 -2.19 -0.62 -20.00
N LEU A 311 -1.16 -0.51 -19.15
CA LEU A 311 -0.71 0.73 -18.55
C LEU A 311 0.81 0.70 -18.49
N ASP A 312 1.46 1.74 -19.00
CA ASP A 312 2.86 2.02 -18.77
C ASP A 312 2.96 3.42 -18.17
N ALA A 313 3.34 3.51 -16.90
CA ALA A 313 3.54 4.78 -16.24
C ALA A 313 5.04 4.97 -16.04
N GLY A 314 5.59 6.02 -16.66
CA GLY A 314 6.98 6.40 -16.58
C GLY A 314 7.35 6.95 -15.19
N VAL A 315 8.24 7.94 -15.18
CA VAL A 315 8.80 8.47 -13.93
C VAL A 315 7.68 9.07 -13.07
N GLN A 316 7.56 8.55 -11.84
CA GLN A 316 6.60 9.03 -10.86
C GLN A 316 7.33 9.43 -9.59
N GLU A 317 6.93 10.56 -9.01
CA GLU A 317 7.41 11.03 -7.72
C GLU A 317 6.22 11.23 -6.79
N SER A 318 6.23 10.56 -5.64
CA SER A 318 5.23 10.78 -4.59
C SER A 318 5.91 11.27 -3.34
N ALA A 319 5.24 12.14 -2.57
CA ALA A 319 5.68 12.43 -1.23
C ALA A 319 4.56 12.78 -0.26
N VAL A 320 4.88 12.61 1.02
CA VAL A 320 4.04 13.06 2.12
C VAL A 320 4.88 13.75 3.19
N ARG A 321 4.26 14.73 3.84
CA ARG A 321 4.81 15.40 5.01
C ARG A 321 3.71 15.57 6.03
N THR A 322 4.00 15.28 7.29
CA THR A 322 3.06 15.50 8.39
C THR A 322 3.81 16.06 9.59
N ARG A 323 3.25 17.10 10.21
CA ARG A 323 3.81 17.73 11.40
C ARG A 323 2.71 17.94 12.41
N THR A 324 2.95 17.51 13.65
CA THR A 324 2.10 17.84 14.80
C THR A 324 2.85 18.87 15.64
N TYR A 325 2.19 19.94 16.03
CA TYR A 325 2.72 21.02 16.84
C TYR A 325 2.25 20.87 18.30
N ARG A 326 3.01 21.45 19.25
CA ARG A 326 2.72 21.33 20.69
C ARG A 326 1.36 21.91 21.10
N ASN A 327 0.87 22.91 20.37
CA ASN A 327 -0.42 23.56 20.61
C ASN A 327 -1.63 22.76 20.08
N GLY A 328 -1.42 21.50 19.68
CA GLY A 328 -2.47 20.65 19.11
C GLY A 328 -2.74 20.89 17.62
N ASN A 329 -2.03 21.84 16.99
CA ASN A 329 -2.09 22.00 15.53
C ASN A 329 -1.44 20.81 14.83
N GLY A 330 -1.92 20.53 13.62
CA GLY A 330 -1.28 19.58 12.72
C GLY A 330 -1.35 20.06 11.28
N GLU A 331 -0.35 19.70 10.51
CA GLU A 331 -0.32 19.88 9.06
C GLU A 331 -0.04 18.53 8.39
N GLY A 332 -0.80 18.22 7.34
CA GLY A 332 -0.63 17.04 6.51
C GLY A 332 -0.63 17.45 5.05
N THR A 333 0.42 17.06 4.34
CA THR A 333 0.64 17.34 2.93
C THR A 333 0.88 16.03 2.19
N ALA A 334 0.26 15.88 1.04
CA ALA A 334 0.54 14.84 0.05
C ALA A 334 0.74 15.52 -1.30
N PHE A 335 1.74 15.07 -2.07
CA PHE A 335 1.92 15.48 -3.45
C PHE A 335 2.29 14.27 -4.30
N ASN A 336 1.92 14.32 -5.57
CA ASN A 336 2.37 13.38 -6.58
C ASN A 336 2.68 14.11 -7.89
N ARG A 337 3.66 13.58 -8.62
CA ARG A 337 3.95 13.89 -10.02
C ARG A 337 4.06 12.61 -10.82
N VAL A 338 3.58 12.64 -12.06
CA VAL A 338 3.80 11.60 -13.06
C VAL A 338 4.25 12.27 -14.35
N ALA A 339 5.43 11.91 -14.83
CA ALA A 339 6.01 12.50 -16.03
C ALA A 339 5.23 12.10 -17.28
N GLU A 340 4.92 10.81 -17.42
CA GLU A 340 4.25 10.25 -18.58
C GLU A 340 3.47 9.00 -18.19
N VAL A 341 2.32 8.81 -18.85
CA VAL A 341 1.48 7.62 -18.76
C VAL A 341 1.01 7.27 -20.15
N SER A 342 1.27 6.04 -20.57
CA SER A 342 0.74 5.44 -21.79
C SER A 342 -0.27 4.34 -21.44
N LEU A 343 -1.41 4.35 -22.11
CA LEU A 343 -2.52 3.41 -21.93
C LEU A 343 -2.81 2.70 -23.25
N GLY A 344 -3.11 1.40 -23.18
CA GLY A 344 -3.48 0.60 -24.34
C GLY A 344 -2.40 0.51 -25.43
N GLY A 345 -1.12 0.53 -25.05
CA GLY A 345 0.00 0.46 -25.98
C GLY A 345 0.21 1.73 -26.81
N GLY A 346 -0.01 2.91 -26.23
CA GLY A 346 0.15 4.21 -26.90
C GLY A 346 -1.14 4.77 -27.52
N ALA A 347 -2.29 4.12 -27.28
CA ALA A 347 -3.58 4.64 -27.74
C ALA A 347 -3.92 5.98 -27.06
N LEU A 348 -3.50 6.14 -25.80
CA LEU A 348 -3.65 7.35 -25.01
C LEU A 348 -2.36 7.60 -24.22
N GLU A 349 -1.76 8.76 -24.44
CA GLU A 349 -0.55 9.24 -23.78
C GLU A 349 -0.88 10.52 -22.99
N ILE A 350 -0.44 10.58 -21.75
CA ILE A 350 -0.71 11.69 -20.84
C ILE A 350 0.61 12.11 -20.20
N ALA A 351 0.93 13.41 -20.26
CA ALA A 351 2.17 13.93 -19.72
C ALA A 351 1.97 14.97 -18.62
N ALA A 352 2.97 15.05 -17.74
CA ALA A 352 3.13 16.04 -16.68
C ALA A 352 1.88 16.21 -15.79
N LEU A 353 1.47 15.11 -15.16
CA LEU A 353 0.42 15.13 -14.14
C LEU A 353 1.02 15.57 -12.80
N GLU A 354 0.36 16.51 -12.13
CA GLU A 354 0.64 16.80 -10.74
C GLU A 354 -0.64 16.79 -9.90
N SER A 355 -0.53 16.35 -8.65
CA SER A 355 -1.57 16.57 -7.64
C SER A 355 -0.99 16.97 -6.30
N PHE A 356 -1.77 17.78 -5.58
CA PHE A 356 -1.36 18.29 -4.28
C PHE A 356 -2.56 18.40 -3.33
N ALA A 357 -2.35 18.01 -2.08
CA ALA A 357 -3.35 18.11 -1.02
C ALA A 357 -2.71 18.58 0.29
N LEU A 358 -3.25 19.66 0.87
CA LEU A 358 -2.85 20.23 2.16
C LEU A 358 -4.05 20.36 3.10
N VAL A 359 -3.95 19.68 4.24
CA VAL A 359 -4.95 19.71 5.30
C VAL A 359 -4.30 20.14 6.62
N VAL A 360 -4.94 21.07 7.31
CA VAL A 360 -4.54 21.55 8.62
C VAL A 360 -5.57 21.12 9.66
N ARG A 361 -5.10 20.64 10.80
CA ARG A 361 -5.91 20.43 12.01
C ARG A 361 -5.61 21.58 12.96
N ALA A 362 -6.61 22.38 13.28
CA ALA A 362 -6.54 23.46 14.24
C ALA A 362 -6.69 22.95 15.68
N PRO A 363 -6.43 23.78 16.71
CA PRO A 363 -6.65 23.40 18.10
C PRO A 363 -8.14 23.08 18.31
N GLY A 364 -8.46 22.15 19.20
CA GLY A 364 -9.84 21.65 19.36
C GLY A 364 -10.29 20.66 18.26
N GLY A 365 -9.40 20.32 17.31
CA GLY A 365 -9.63 19.23 16.36
C GLY A 365 -10.43 19.59 15.11
N LYS A 366 -10.72 20.88 14.89
CA LYS A 366 -11.30 21.38 13.63
C LYS A 366 -10.32 21.12 12.47
N VAL A 367 -10.83 20.60 11.36
CA VAL A 367 -10.03 20.31 10.17
C VAL A 367 -10.35 21.35 9.09
N VAL A 368 -9.30 21.93 8.52
CA VAL A 368 -9.36 22.94 7.47
C VAL A 368 -8.58 22.42 6.27
N ARG A 369 -9.20 22.42 5.09
CA ARG A 369 -8.55 22.13 3.81
C ARG A 369 -7.97 23.45 3.32
N LYS A 370 -6.65 23.56 3.23
CA LYS A 370 -5.98 24.84 2.94
C LYS A 370 -5.71 25.02 1.45
N ARG A 371 -5.34 23.94 0.77
CA ARG A 371 -4.98 23.97 -0.65
C ARG A 371 -5.11 22.56 -1.25
N SER A 372 -5.74 22.48 -2.41
CA SER A 372 -5.80 21.28 -3.25
C SER A 372 -5.80 21.72 -4.70
N PHE A 373 -4.93 21.13 -5.52
CA PHE A 373 -4.88 21.40 -6.96
C PHE A 373 -4.34 20.19 -7.71
N SER A 374 -4.57 20.21 -9.01
CA SER A 374 -3.99 19.29 -9.98
C SER A 374 -3.64 20.03 -11.26
N THR A 375 -2.66 19.53 -11.99
CA THR A 375 -2.30 20.02 -13.31
C THR A 375 -2.09 18.85 -14.24
N ILE A 376 -2.32 19.09 -15.54
CA ILE A 376 -2.09 18.14 -16.62
C ILE A 376 -1.32 18.92 -17.69
N GLY A 377 -0.23 18.36 -18.22
CA GLY A 377 0.55 19.01 -19.27
C GLY A 377 -0.06 18.82 -20.64
N SER A 378 -0.16 17.58 -21.11
CA SER A 378 -0.73 17.25 -22.41
C SER A 378 -1.46 15.91 -22.37
N ILE A 379 -2.44 15.78 -23.26
CA ILE A 379 -3.18 14.55 -23.52
C ILE A 379 -3.09 14.29 -25.03
N THR A 380 -2.56 13.14 -25.43
CA THR A 380 -2.48 12.73 -26.83
C THR A 380 -3.21 11.42 -27.00
N ALA A 381 -4.14 11.33 -27.96
CA ALA A 381 -4.81 10.09 -28.30
C ALA A 381 -4.83 9.89 -29.82
N GLY A 382 -4.42 8.70 -30.28
CA GLY A 382 -4.31 8.41 -31.71
C GLY A 382 -3.40 9.39 -32.48
N GLY A 383 -2.38 9.94 -31.81
CA GLY A 383 -1.47 10.94 -32.39
C GLY A 383 -2.02 12.38 -32.47
N GLN A 384 -3.24 12.63 -31.99
CA GLN A 384 -3.79 13.98 -31.87
C GLN A 384 -3.67 14.48 -30.44
N THR A 385 -3.18 15.71 -30.26
CA THR A 385 -3.12 16.38 -28.95
C THR A 385 -4.43 17.08 -28.65
N PHE A 386 -4.95 16.87 -27.45
CA PHE A 386 -6.14 17.50 -26.91
C PHE A 386 -5.74 18.46 -25.78
N GLU A 387 -6.47 19.58 -25.65
CA GLU A 387 -6.33 20.42 -24.46
C GLU A 387 -6.85 19.66 -23.23
N ALA A 388 -6.14 19.82 -22.11
CA ALA A 388 -6.58 19.26 -20.85
C ALA A 388 -7.88 19.95 -20.41
N PRO A 389 -8.92 19.19 -20.02
CA PRO A 389 -10.16 19.78 -19.54
C PRO A 389 -9.93 20.53 -18.22
N ASP A 390 -10.75 21.55 -17.96
CA ASP A 390 -10.70 22.26 -16.68
C ASP A 390 -10.94 21.30 -15.50
N PRO A 391 -10.41 21.58 -14.30
CA PRO A 391 -10.67 20.77 -13.12
C PRO A 391 -12.17 20.55 -12.87
N GLY A 392 -12.57 19.27 -12.82
CA GLY A 392 -13.95 18.83 -12.65
C GLY A 392 -14.73 18.59 -13.95
N GLN A 393 -14.15 18.90 -15.12
CA GLN A 393 -14.74 18.60 -16.42
C GLN A 393 -14.25 17.26 -16.98
N SER A 394 -15.06 16.69 -17.88
CA SER A 394 -14.77 15.45 -18.57
C SER A 394 -14.58 15.70 -20.07
N LEU A 395 -13.59 15.04 -20.67
CA LEU A 395 -13.33 14.97 -22.10
C LEU A 395 -13.56 13.52 -22.56
N GLU A 396 -14.51 13.32 -23.47
CA GLU A 396 -14.75 12.02 -24.07
C GLU A 396 -13.89 11.87 -25.34
N ILE A 397 -13.10 10.80 -25.42
CA ILE A 397 -12.36 10.41 -26.63
C ILE A 397 -13.10 9.21 -27.22
N PRO A 398 -13.83 9.40 -28.34
CA PRO A 398 -14.68 8.36 -28.92
C PRO A 398 -13.90 7.07 -29.17
N GLY A 399 -14.41 5.97 -28.63
CA GLY A 399 -13.83 4.63 -28.80
C GLY A 399 -12.59 4.33 -27.94
N VAL A 400 -12.15 5.26 -27.08
CA VAL A 400 -10.99 5.06 -26.20
C VAL A 400 -11.39 5.16 -24.73
N ALA A 401 -11.74 6.36 -24.25
CA ALA A 401 -11.93 6.62 -22.83
C ALA A 401 -12.66 7.94 -22.56
N THR A 402 -13.26 8.04 -21.36
CA THR A 402 -13.69 9.30 -20.76
C THR A 402 -12.65 9.77 -19.75
N LEU A 403 -12.14 10.98 -19.93
CA LEU A 403 -11.09 11.59 -19.12
C LEU A 403 -11.68 12.66 -18.22
N THR A 404 -11.58 12.51 -16.91
CA THR A 404 -12.06 13.52 -15.95
C THR A 404 -10.89 14.14 -15.21
N ALA A 405 -10.64 15.44 -15.45
CA ALA A 405 -9.51 16.15 -14.86
C ALA A 405 -9.84 16.65 -13.44
N GLY A 406 -8.82 16.67 -12.58
CA GLY A 406 -8.82 17.41 -11.32
C GLY A 406 -9.96 17.10 -10.36
N LEU A 407 -10.26 15.83 -10.16
CA LEU A 407 -11.27 15.40 -9.20
C LEU A 407 -10.84 15.69 -7.76
N VAL A 408 -11.49 16.67 -7.14
CA VAL A 408 -11.32 17.01 -5.72
C VAL A 408 -12.48 16.46 -4.90
N GLN A 409 -12.23 15.39 -4.14
CA GLN A 409 -13.20 14.79 -3.24
C GLN A 409 -12.97 15.29 -1.82
N GLU A 410 -13.78 16.26 -1.40
CA GLU A 410 -13.79 16.74 -0.04
C GLU A 410 -14.55 15.79 0.89
N GLN A 411 -13.97 15.48 2.05
CA GLN A 411 -14.71 14.80 3.12
C GLN A 411 -14.51 15.56 4.42
N ARG A 412 -15.41 15.40 5.40
CA ARG A 412 -15.41 16.12 6.70
C ARG A 412 -14.04 16.25 7.39
N ARG A 413 -13.10 15.32 7.16
CA ARG A 413 -11.78 15.28 7.81
C ARG A 413 -10.59 15.43 6.86
N GLY A 414 -10.79 15.80 5.61
CA GLY A 414 -9.68 15.94 4.67
C GLY A 414 -10.10 15.99 3.21
N VAL A 415 -9.18 15.66 2.31
CA VAL A 415 -9.36 15.76 0.86
C VAL A 415 -8.63 14.61 0.15
N LYS A 416 -9.22 14.10 -0.93
CA LYS A 416 -8.56 13.28 -1.95
C LYS A 416 -8.55 14.10 -3.24
N VAL A 417 -7.41 14.21 -3.89
CA VAL A 417 -7.23 14.85 -5.20
C VAL A 417 -6.74 13.78 -6.15
N VAL A 418 -7.37 13.65 -7.30
CA VAL A 418 -6.94 12.81 -8.43
C VAL A 418 -6.66 13.75 -9.59
N ALA A 419 -5.44 13.71 -10.16
CA ALA A 419 -5.07 14.60 -11.25
C ALA A 419 -5.88 14.31 -12.50
N LEU A 420 -6.03 13.03 -12.84
CA LEU A 420 -6.81 12.57 -13.98
C LEU A 420 -7.42 11.20 -13.65
N GLN A 421 -8.73 11.06 -13.86
CA GLN A 421 -9.40 9.76 -13.84
C GLN A 421 -9.74 9.37 -15.26
N VAL A 422 -9.32 8.17 -15.67
CA VAL A 422 -9.60 7.60 -16.98
C VAL A 422 -10.61 6.48 -16.80
N GLU A 423 -11.76 6.59 -17.44
CA GLU A 423 -12.75 5.52 -17.55
C GLU A 423 -12.66 4.93 -18.95
N LEU A 424 -12.23 3.68 -19.06
CA LEU A 424 -12.07 3.03 -20.36
C LEU A 424 -13.45 2.68 -20.94
N LEU A 425 -13.67 3.06 -22.21
CA LEU A 425 -14.95 2.86 -22.92
C LEU A 425 -15.02 1.51 -23.64
N ASP A 426 -14.08 0.60 -23.37
CA ASP A 426 -13.97 -0.74 -23.97
C ASP A 426 -15.04 -1.74 -23.48
N GLY A 427 -16.03 -1.27 -22.71
CA GLY A 427 -17.10 -2.08 -22.14
C GLY A 427 -16.72 -2.80 -20.84
N GLN A 428 -15.52 -2.62 -20.30
CA GLN A 428 -15.11 -3.25 -19.04
C GLN A 428 -15.34 -2.39 -17.79
N GLY A 429 -15.66 -1.09 -17.95
CA GLY A 429 -15.88 -0.18 -16.81
C GLY A 429 -14.65 -0.03 -15.93
N ALA A 430 -13.46 -0.19 -16.52
CA ALA A 430 -12.20 -0.04 -15.82
C ALA A 430 -11.91 1.45 -15.57
N THR A 431 -11.59 1.77 -14.33
CA THR A 431 -11.19 3.12 -13.92
C THR A 431 -9.71 3.14 -13.56
N VAL A 432 -9.00 4.15 -14.07
CA VAL A 432 -7.60 4.40 -13.76
C VAL A 432 -7.48 5.77 -13.10
N ASP A 433 -7.13 5.78 -11.82
CA ASP A 433 -6.85 7.01 -11.10
C ASP A 433 -5.36 7.34 -11.25
N LEU A 434 -5.05 8.46 -11.90
CA LEU A 434 -3.70 8.96 -12.11
C LEU A 434 -3.42 10.20 -11.26
N GLY A 435 -2.21 10.25 -10.72
CA GLY A 435 -1.71 11.32 -9.88
C GLY A 435 -2.55 11.57 -8.64
N VAL A 436 -2.51 10.68 -7.64
CA VAL A 436 -3.40 10.76 -6.49
C VAL A 436 -2.70 11.29 -5.24
N SER A 437 -3.33 12.29 -4.60
CA SER A 437 -2.91 12.87 -3.33
C SER A 437 -4.03 12.83 -2.31
N ARG A 438 -3.81 12.19 -1.16
CA ARG A 438 -4.84 11.92 -0.15
C ARG A 438 -4.39 12.30 1.24
N VAL A 439 -5.14 13.17 1.91
CA VAL A 439 -4.86 13.57 3.31
C VAL A 439 -6.13 13.62 4.13
N PHE A 440 -6.15 12.93 5.28
CA PHE A 440 -7.24 12.94 6.25
C PHE A 440 -6.73 13.04 7.68
N ALA A 441 -7.35 13.87 8.51
CA ALA A 441 -7.12 13.88 9.95
C ALA A 441 -7.74 12.64 10.62
N ARG A 442 -7.01 12.06 11.58
CA ARG A 442 -7.48 10.93 12.40
C ARG A 442 -8.52 11.38 13.43
N ARG A 443 -9.23 10.40 13.99
CA ARG A 443 -10.15 10.60 15.12
C ARG A 443 -9.41 10.84 16.41
#